data_AF-Q9RIQ0-F1
#
_entry.id   AF-Q9RIQ0-F1
#
_cell.length_a   1.000
_cell.length_b   1.000
_cell.length_c   1.000
_cell.angle_alpha   90.00
_cell.angle_beta   90.00
_cell.angle_gamma   90.00
#
_symmetry.space_group_name_H-M   'P 1'
#
loop_
_entity.id
_entity.type
_entity.pdbx_description
1 polymer ?
#
loop_
_entity_poly.entity_id
_entity_poly.type
_entity_poly.pdbx_seq_one_letter_code
_entity_poly.pdbx_strand_id
1 'polypeptide(L)'
;MTTDKALSRCGRYALGGGVTPKVTPGGTAYLAGLATCGKVHICPCCGAKIRSARTVELQAAGTAWEDIGGINGPKIRPARAAWKKDINDRTAEDWAAIEEADGLQAGGLGMLTLTMRHYSRHTLAELVTQQRDAWKKALGQNAGRDWRKAKKDYGVVGFVRAWEVTYGEANGWHPHWHVLVFFDKPLTPEQGDALEEVIYEAWSTALQDVGAYLPDREHGVRLDLSGHGEGGPRARYLMKYQDGKAAWTTAAEMTRTDTKAGRDGHRTPFEIARVLLTEDAADDDRAQTVRLWQEYETAARGMRALYWSNGLRKRLAALVELDTRTDGEIAAEERQGEALAVILADPWHQHIARRKGRSLQLLKAAEKGGQDKVRALVESWGLVWGRDVLPPPPVDLEAAEQRAEELLDRRGVEGADRQRKAHRVAKKSAVPAARKASAAAKTKAPKKAAAHCTECGGALDSRLAGASGAGRHIGC
;
A
#
# COMPACT_ATOMS: atom_id res chain seq x y z
N MET A 1 10.14 -1.51 26.69
CA MET A 1 9.14 -0.60 26.09
C MET A 1 9.71 -0.02 24.81
N THR A 2 8.85 0.28 23.81
CA THR A 2 9.27 0.85 22.51
C THR A 2 10.14 2.10 22.68
N THR A 3 11.18 2.25 21.86
CA THR A 3 11.99 3.48 21.77
C THR A 3 11.40 4.50 20.80
N ASP A 4 10.34 4.14 20.06
CA ASP A 4 9.70 4.99 19.09
C ASP A 4 8.73 5.98 19.75
N LYS A 5 9.11 7.26 19.77
CA LYS A 5 8.34 8.35 20.39
C LYS A 5 6.94 8.52 19.82
N ALA A 6 6.73 8.27 18.52
CA ALA A 6 5.40 8.41 17.93
C ALA A 6 4.50 7.24 18.34
N LEU A 7 5.05 6.02 18.38
CA LEU A 7 4.33 4.83 18.81
C LEU A 7 3.94 4.91 20.29
N SER A 8 4.85 5.35 21.17
CA SER A 8 4.57 5.46 22.61
C SER A 8 3.48 6.49 22.96
N ARG A 9 3.25 7.45 22.07
CA ARG A 9 2.20 8.48 22.19
C ARG A 9 0.87 8.09 21.56
N CYS A 10 0.88 7.14 20.62
CA CYS A 10 -0.29 6.78 19.82
C CYS A 10 -1.46 6.32 20.70
N GLY A 11 -2.65 6.88 20.49
CA GLY A 11 -3.86 6.56 21.25
C GLY A 11 -3.81 6.95 22.73
N ARG A 12 -2.76 7.65 23.17
CA ARG A 12 -2.57 8.07 24.57
C ARG A 12 -2.41 9.58 24.72
N TYR A 13 -1.80 10.25 23.76
CA TYR A 13 -1.60 11.69 23.80
C TYR A 13 -2.76 12.43 23.19
N ALA A 14 -3.34 13.34 23.96
CA ALA A 14 -4.36 14.25 23.48
C ALA A 14 -3.73 15.23 22.49
N LEU A 15 -4.42 15.47 21.38
CA LEU A 15 -4.17 16.58 20.46
C LEU A 15 -4.93 17.81 20.98
N GLY A 16 -4.66 18.99 20.41
CA GLY A 16 -5.17 20.27 20.91
C GLY A 16 -6.66 20.24 21.30
N GLY A 17 -6.98 20.78 22.49
CA GLY A 17 -8.33 20.86 23.05
C GLY A 17 -8.75 19.68 23.96
N GLY A 18 -8.17 18.49 23.80
CA GLY A 18 -8.50 17.31 24.62
C GLY A 18 -8.97 16.10 23.81
N VAL A 19 -9.56 15.12 24.49
CA VAL A 19 -10.04 13.87 23.90
C VAL A 19 -11.57 13.84 23.92
N THR A 20 -12.15 13.53 22.77
CA THR A 20 -13.62 13.56 22.58
C THR A 20 -14.12 12.14 22.34
N PRO A 21 -14.85 11.49 23.28
CA PRO A 21 -15.62 10.31 22.95
C PRO A 21 -16.75 10.69 21.97
N LYS A 22 -16.82 9.97 20.87
CA LYS A 22 -17.84 10.14 19.82
C LYS A 22 -18.55 8.82 19.54
N VAL A 23 -19.81 8.88 19.11
CA VAL A 23 -20.61 7.72 18.69
C VAL A 23 -21.05 7.90 17.25
N THR A 24 -20.84 6.88 16.41
CA THR A 24 -21.32 6.90 15.03
C THR A 24 -22.84 6.71 14.97
N PRO A 25 -23.51 7.07 13.86
CA PRO A 25 -24.93 6.75 13.68
C PRO A 25 -25.29 5.27 13.87
N GLY A 26 -24.34 4.36 13.60
CA GLY A 26 -24.48 2.92 13.83
C GLY A 26 -24.19 2.47 15.28
N GLY A 27 -24.05 3.39 16.25
CA GLY A 27 -23.88 3.07 17.66
C GLY A 27 -22.47 2.64 18.08
N THR A 28 -21.47 2.70 17.20
CA THR A 28 -20.08 2.36 17.54
C THR A 28 -19.36 3.57 18.13
N ALA A 29 -18.73 3.44 19.29
CA ALA A 29 -17.97 4.53 19.89
C ALA A 29 -16.50 4.55 19.46
N TYR A 30 -15.92 5.74 19.43
CA TYR A 30 -14.48 5.94 19.23
C TYR A 30 -13.99 7.19 19.97
N LEU A 31 -12.66 7.30 20.14
CA LEU A 31 -12.02 8.48 20.72
C LEU A 31 -11.41 9.33 19.60
N ALA A 32 -11.80 10.59 19.57
CA ALA A 32 -11.24 11.66 18.74
C ALA A 32 -10.27 12.53 19.53
N GLY A 33 -9.39 13.27 18.85
CA GLY A 33 -8.39 14.14 19.46
C GLY A 33 -7.20 13.39 20.04
N LEU A 34 -6.85 12.22 19.49
CA LEU A 34 -5.69 11.43 19.94
C LEU A 34 -4.60 11.37 18.88
N ALA A 35 -3.34 11.44 19.31
CA ALA A 35 -2.20 11.29 18.45
C ALA A 35 -2.17 9.91 17.78
N THR A 36 -1.78 9.88 16.50
CA THR A 36 -1.67 8.66 15.69
C THR A 36 -0.26 8.52 15.12
N CYS A 37 0.32 7.33 15.16
CA CYS A 37 1.70 7.11 14.71
C CYS A 37 1.85 6.64 13.25
N GLY A 38 0.76 6.21 12.60
CA GLY A 38 0.78 5.73 11.21
C GLY A 38 1.53 4.41 10.98
N LYS A 39 1.93 3.68 12.03
CA LYS A 39 2.72 2.45 11.90
C LYS A 39 1.84 1.22 11.71
N VAL A 40 1.65 0.80 10.46
CA VAL A 40 0.72 -0.27 10.08
C VAL A 40 1.02 -1.65 10.68
N HIS A 41 2.30 -1.98 10.87
CA HIS A 41 2.73 -3.31 11.35
C HIS A 41 2.79 -3.40 12.87
N ILE A 42 3.13 -2.31 13.56
CA ILE A 42 3.46 -2.36 15.00
C ILE A 42 2.33 -1.78 15.87
N CYS A 43 1.54 -0.84 15.35
CA CYS A 43 0.51 -0.17 16.12
C CYS A 43 -0.87 -0.80 15.87
N PRO A 44 -1.54 -1.40 16.86
CA PRO A 44 -2.88 -1.96 16.66
C PRO A 44 -3.93 -0.88 16.32
N CYS A 45 -3.77 0.35 16.84
CA CYS A 45 -4.71 1.45 16.59
C CYS A 45 -4.62 1.97 15.14
N CYS A 46 -3.40 2.29 14.68
CA CYS A 46 -3.20 2.81 13.32
C CYS A 46 -3.29 1.69 12.27
N GLY A 47 -2.73 0.52 12.58
CA GLY A 47 -2.71 -0.63 11.70
C GLY A 47 -4.11 -1.05 11.26
N ALA A 48 -5.06 -1.17 12.19
CA ALA A 48 -6.43 -1.54 11.85
C ALA A 48 -7.09 -0.56 10.87
N LYS A 49 -6.92 0.76 11.07
CA LYS A 49 -7.45 1.79 10.15
C LYS A 49 -6.81 1.69 8.77
N ILE A 50 -5.49 1.68 8.72
CA ILE A 50 -4.71 1.64 7.47
C ILE A 50 -5.07 0.38 6.69
N ARG A 51 -5.03 -0.79 7.34
CA ARG A 51 -5.33 -2.08 6.71
C ARG A 51 -6.73 -2.10 6.13
N SER A 52 -7.73 -1.64 6.89
CA SER A 52 -9.12 -1.55 6.40
C SER A 52 -9.25 -0.69 5.15
N ALA A 53 -8.66 0.51 5.14
CA ALA A 53 -8.72 1.39 3.97
C ALA A 53 -8.00 0.78 2.76
N ARG A 54 -6.83 0.17 2.99
CA ARG A 54 -6.05 -0.51 1.95
C ARG A 54 -6.74 -1.77 1.43
N THR A 55 -7.53 -2.48 2.25
CA THR A 55 -8.37 -3.59 1.78
C THR A 55 -9.38 -3.10 0.75
N VAL A 56 -10.10 -2.01 1.07
CA VAL A 56 -11.12 -1.43 0.18
C VAL A 56 -10.49 -0.95 -1.12
N GLU A 57 -9.37 -0.22 -1.04
CA GLU A 57 -8.65 0.25 -2.23
C GLU A 57 -8.19 -0.91 -3.12
N LEU A 58 -7.60 -1.95 -2.53
CA LEU A 58 -7.07 -3.09 -3.26
C LEU A 58 -8.19 -3.94 -3.87
N GLN A 59 -9.32 -4.07 -3.18
CA GLN A 59 -10.51 -4.77 -3.69
C GLN A 59 -11.10 -4.02 -4.88
N ALA A 60 -11.29 -2.71 -4.77
CA ALA A 60 -11.79 -1.88 -5.88
C ALA A 60 -10.84 -1.93 -7.10
N ALA A 61 -9.52 -1.90 -6.86
CA ALA A 61 -8.51 -2.05 -7.91
C ALA A 61 -8.51 -3.43 -8.57
N GLY A 62 -8.68 -4.51 -7.81
CA GLY A 62 -8.76 -5.87 -8.32
C GLY A 62 -10.01 -6.08 -9.18
N THR A 63 -11.18 -5.73 -8.65
CA THR A 63 -12.45 -5.83 -9.39
C THR A 63 -12.41 -5.03 -10.68
N ALA A 64 -11.99 -3.76 -10.63
CA ALA A 64 -11.88 -2.95 -11.84
C ALA A 64 -10.87 -3.52 -12.84
N TRP A 65 -9.83 -4.22 -12.41
CA TRP A 65 -8.90 -4.83 -13.35
C TRP A 65 -9.46 -6.07 -14.02
N GLU A 66 -10.12 -6.93 -13.28
CA GLU A 66 -10.74 -8.15 -13.81
C GLU A 66 -11.89 -7.85 -14.75
N ASP A 67 -12.66 -6.81 -14.46
CA ASP A 67 -13.77 -6.39 -15.29
C ASP A 67 -13.27 -5.72 -16.59
N ILE A 68 -12.17 -4.93 -16.55
CA ILE A 68 -11.91 -3.93 -17.60
C ILE A 68 -10.43 -3.59 -17.90
N GLY A 69 -9.46 -4.12 -17.14
CA GLY A 69 -8.08 -3.65 -17.10
C GLY A 69 -7.13 -4.10 -18.22
N GLY A 70 -7.37 -5.28 -18.78
CA GLY A 70 -6.67 -5.95 -19.87
C GLY A 70 -7.01 -5.45 -21.28
N ILE A 71 -8.08 -4.67 -21.42
CA ILE A 71 -8.54 -4.18 -22.72
C ILE A 71 -7.71 -2.95 -23.12
N ASN A 72 -6.87 -3.08 -24.14
CA ASN A 72 -6.23 -1.94 -24.80
C ASN A 72 -7.07 -1.45 -25.99
N GLY A 73 -7.65 -0.24 -25.91
CA GLY A 73 -8.03 0.50 -27.11
C GLY A 73 -9.23 1.47 -26.98
N PRO A 74 -9.55 2.20 -28.08
CA PRO A 74 -10.71 3.08 -28.19
C PRO A 74 -12.07 2.41 -27.88
N LYS A 75 -12.15 1.08 -28.00
CA LYS A 75 -13.35 0.26 -27.83
C LYS A 75 -13.92 0.20 -26.40
N ILE A 76 -13.07 0.44 -25.39
CA ILE A 76 -13.47 0.44 -23.96
C ILE A 76 -13.79 1.87 -23.46
N ARG A 77 -13.51 2.93 -24.24
CA ARG A 77 -13.79 4.31 -23.81
C ARG A 77 -15.25 4.56 -23.42
N PRO A 78 -16.25 4.02 -24.14
CA PRO A 78 -17.66 4.14 -23.76
C PRO A 78 -17.96 3.45 -22.42
N ALA A 79 -17.51 2.20 -22.25
CA ALA A 79 -17.66 1.45 -21.01
C ALA A 79 -16.97 2.13 -19.81
N ARG A 80 -15.78 2.71 -20.03
CA ARG A 80 -15.08 3.54 -19.02
C ARG A 80 -15.84 4.79 -18.61
N ALA A 81 -16.60 5.40 -19.51
CA ALA A 81 -17.44 6.53 -19.16
C ALA A 81 -18.66 6.06 -18.35
N ALA A 82 -19.23 4.91 -18.70
CA ALA A 82 -20.33 4.27 -17.98
C ALA A 82 -19.99 3.89 -16.53
N TRP A 83 -18.84 3.26 -16.27
CA TRP A 83 -18.46 2.83 -14.91
C TRP A 83 -18.18 3.97 -13.93
N LYS A 84 -17.88 5.18 -14.43
CA LYS A 84 -17.73 6.37 -13.57
C LYS A 84 -19.07 6.88 -13.04
N LYS A 85 -20.19 6.44 -13.61
CA LYS A 85 -21.52 6.76 -13.14
C LYS A 85 -21.88 5.84 -11.98
N ASP A 86 -22.68 6.34 -11.05
CA ASP A 86 -23.34 5.49 -10.06
C ASP A 86 -24.13 4.39 -10.79
N ILE A 87 -24.26 3.22 -10.17
CA ILE A 87 -24.95 2.08 -10.79
C ILE A 87 -26.40 2.43 -11.14
N ASN A 88 -27.03 3.29 -10.34
CA ASN A 88 -28.42 3.72 -10.53
C ASN A 88 -28.56 4.76 -11.65
N ASP A 89 -27.45 5.39 -12.06
CA ASP A 89 -27.41 6.45 -13.07
C ASP A 89 -27.01 5.91 -14.46
N ARG A 90 -26.84 4.59 -14.61
CA ARG A 90 -26.45 3.96 -15.88
C ARG A 90 -27.64 3.77 -16.80
N THR A 91 -27.51 4.31 -18.00
CA THR A 91 -28.49 4.19 -19.10
C THR A 91 -28.40 2.83 -19.78
N ALA A 92 -29.37 2.50 -20.64
CA ALA A 92 -29.30 1.31 -21.48
C ALA A 92 -28.06 1.29 -22.40
N GLU A 93 -27.61 2.45 -22.86
CA GLU A 93 -26.40 2.61 -23.68
C GLU A 93 -25.12 2.36 -22.87
N ASP A 94 -25.12 2.78 -21.59
CA ASP A 94 -24.04 2.45 -20.65
C ASP A 94 -23.94 0.94 -20.43
N TRP A 95 -25.09 0.26 -20.25
CA TRP A 95 -25.14 -1.20 -20.09
C TRP A 95 -24.72 -1.94 -21.36
N ALA A 96 -25.15 -1.49 -22.54
CA ALA A 96 -24.74 -2.08 -23.82
C ALA A 96 -23.22 -1.92 -24.08
N ALA A 97 -22.67 -0.75 -23.74
CA ALA A 97 -21.22 -0.52 -23.82
C ALA A 97 -20.44 -1.40 -22.83
N ILE A 98 -21.00 -1.67 -21.66
CA ILE A 98 -20.45 -2.61 -20.67
C ILE A 98 -20.51 -4.04 -21.24
N GLU A 99 -21.65 -4.49 -21.78
CA GLU A 99 -21.78 -5.84 -22.38
C GLU A 99 -20.84 -6.05 -23.58
N GLU A 100 -20.66 -5.04 -24.44
CA GLU A 100 -19.70 -5.11 -25.55
C GLU A 100 -18.25 -5.21 -25.05
N ALA A 101 -17.93 -4.52 -23.94
CA ALA A 101 -16.64 -4.62 -23.29
C ALA A 101 -16.44 -5.95 -22.55
N ASP A 102 -17.50 -6.53 -21.98
CA ASP A 102 -17.49 -7.84 -21.32
C ASP A 102 -17.13 -8.97 -22.30
N GLY A 103 -17.37 -8.78 -23.60
CA GLY A 103 -16.93 -9.69 -24.67
C GLY A 103 -15.44 -9.59 -25.03
N LEU A 104 -14.69 -8.64 -24.45
CA LEU A 104 -13.26 -8.43 -24.69
C LEU A 104 -12.45 -9.01 -23.51
N GLN A 105 -11.29 -9.62 -23.77
CA GLN A 105 -10.43 -10.16 -22.72
C GLN A 105 -10.05 -9.08 -21.69
N ALA A 106 -10.62 -9.22 -20.49
CA ALA A 106 -10.82 -8.12 -19.56
C ALA A 106 -9.68 -7.85 -18.58
N GLY A 107 -8.84 -8.82 -18.22
CA GLY A 107 -7.66 -8.64 -17.36
C GLY A 107 -7.47 -9.83 -16.44
N GLY A 108 -6.26 -10.38 -16.38
CA GLY A 108 -5.94 -11.53 -15.55
C GLY A 108 -5.33 -11.13 -14.23
N LEU A 109 -5.38 -12.03 -13.26
CA LEU A 109 -5.21 -11.65 -11.88
C LEU A 109 -4.77 -12.91 -11.09
N GLY A 110 -3.72 -12.80 -10.27
CA GLY A 110 -3.18 -13.96 -9.53
C GLY A 110 -2.52 -13.60 -8.21
N MET A 111 -2.63 -14.49 -7.22
CA MET A 111 -2.02 -14.34 -5.91
C MET A 111 -0.75 -15.19 -5.82
N LEU A 112 0.39 -14.52 -5.80
CA LEU A 112 1.70 -15.13 -5.64
C LEU A 112 2.15 -15.05 -4.17
N THR A 113 2.46 -16.19 -3.58
CA THR A 113 3.07 -16.31 -2.25
C THR A 113 4.53 -16.74 -2.42
N LEU A 114 5.45 -16.00 -1.80
CA LEU A 114 6.88 -16.32 -1.80
C LEU A 114 7.39 -16.42 -0.36
N THR A 115 8.01 -17.53 -0.04
CA THR A 115 8.73 -17.73 1.22
C THR A 115 10.14 -18.24 0.97
N MET A 116 10.93 -18.38 2.01
CA MET A 116 12.24 -19.01 1.98
C MET A 116 12.34 -19.96 3.16
N ARG A 117 13.20 -20.97 3.07
CA ARG A 117 13.42 -21.85 4.22
C ARG A 117 14.14 -21.07 5.32
N HIS A 118 13.71 -21.29 6.56
CA HIS A 118 14.25 -20.63 7.74
C HIS A 118 14.31 -21.61 8.92
N TYR A 119 15.03 -21.21 9.96
CA TYR A 119 15.22 -21.99 11.17
C TYR A 119 15.18 -21.06 12.38
N SER A 120 14.94 -21.61 13.56
CA SER A 120 14.82 -20.84 14.82
C SER A 120 16.07 -20.01 15.17
N ARG A 121 17.24 -20.38 14.64
CA ARG A 121 18.49 -19.63 14.80
C ARG A 121 18.57 -18.32 14.00
N HIS A 122 17.72 -18.13 12.98
CA HIS A 122 17.77 -16.94 12.15
C HIS A 122 16.97 -15.81 12.79
N THR A 123 17.57 -14.63 12.82
CA THR A 123 16.86 -13.44 13.26
C THR A 123 15.91 -12.95 12.17
N LEU A 124 14.79 -12.34 12.56
CA LEU A 124 13.86 -11.72 11.63
C LEU A 124 14.51 -10.61 10.80
N ALA A 125 15.48 -9.88 11.38
CA ALA A 125 16.19 -8.81 10.66
C ALA A 125 17.03 -9.36 9.49
N GLU A 126 17.74 -10.48 9.70
CA GLU A 126 18.46 -11.19 8.65
C GLU A 126 17.49 -11.67 7.56
N LEU A 127 16.41 -12.36 7.97
CA LEU A 127 15.41 -12.87 7.03
C LEU A 127 14.78 -11.73 6.22
N VAL A 128 14.33 -10.64 6.84
CA VAL A 128 13.74 -9.49 6.12
C VAL A 128 14.74 -8.87 5.14
N THR A 129 16.03 -8.82 5.49
CA THR A 129 17.07 -8.31 4.59
C THR A 129 17.24 -9.22 3.39
N GLN A 130 17.42 -10.53 3.61
CA GLN A 130 17.51 -11.54 2.56
C GLN A 130 16.27 -11.53 1.65
N GLN A 131 15.08 -11.50 2.24
CA GLN A 131 13.81 -11.49 1.51
C GLN A 131 13.66 -10.24 0.61
N ARG A 132 14.12 -9.07 1.07
CA ARG A 132 14.10 -7.82 0.28
C ARG A 132 15.13 -7.86 -0.85
N ASP A 133 16.32 -8.38 -0.60
CA ASP A 133 17.39 -8.41 -1.62
C ASP A 133 17.15 -9.50 -2.67
N ALA A 134 16.69 -10.68 -2.26
CA ALA A 134 16.21 -11.71 -3.17
C ALA A 134 15.09 -11.18 -4.06
N TRP A 135 14.15 -10.41 -3.51
CA TRP A 135 13.10 -9.79 -4.33
C TRP A 135 13.66 -8.89 -5.44
N LYS A 136 14.64 -8.04 -5.12
CA LYS A 136 15.23 -7.12 -6.10
C LYS A 136 15.85 -7.89 -7.26
N LYS A 137 16.51 -9.02 -6.96
CA LYS A 137 17.20 -9.90 -7.91
C LYS A 137 16.26 -10.82 -8.70
N ALA A 138 15.19 -11.34 -8.08
CA ALA A 138 14.26 -12.26 -8.73
C ALA A 138 13.23 -11.52 -9.59
N LEU A 139 12.43 -10.65 -8.95
CA LEU A 139 11.20 -10.10 -9.54
C LEU A 139 11.20 -8.57 -9.67
N GLY A 140 12.16 -7.92 -9.00
CA GLY A 140 12.29 -6.48 -8.90
C GLY A 140 13.09 -5.83 -10.03
N GLN A 141 13.73 -4.71 -9.70
CA GLN A 141 14.44 -3.86 -10.67
C GLN A 141 15.75 -4.46 -11.21
N ASN A 142 16.33 -5.44 -10.50
CA ASN A 142 17.57 -6.12 -10.92
C ASN A 142 17.29 -7.49 -11.54
N ALA A 143 16.05 -7.75 -11.94
CA ALA A 143 15.65 -9.06 -12.41
C ALA A 143 16.35 -9.51 -13.69
N GLY A 144 16.66 -10.80 -13.73
CA GLY A 144 17.32 -11.50 -14.82
C GLY A 144 16.55 -11.45 -16.14
N ARG A 145 17.18 -11.99 -17.20
CA ARG A 145 16.58 -12.05 -18.54
C ARG A 145 15.30 -12.87 -18.55
N ASP A 146 15.27 -13.98 -17.82
CA ASP A 146 14.17 -14.95 -17.86
C ASP A 146 12.90 -14.37 -17.26
N TRP A 147 12.96 -13.73 -16.08
CA TRP A 147 11.82 -13.01 -15.53
C TRP A 147 11.36 -11.86 -16.44
N ARG A 148 12.28 -11.11 -17.04
CA ARG A 148 11.92 -10.04 -17.98
C ARG A 148 11.20 -10.57 -19.22
N LYS A 149 11.61 -11.75 -19.70
CA LYS A 149 10.95 -12.46 -20.80
C LYS A 149 9.59 -13.00 -20.36
N ALA A 150 9.49 -13.68 -19.22
CA ALA A 150 8.24 -14.19 -18.67
C ALA A 150 7.21 -13.09 -18.46
N LYS A 151 7.59 -11.92 -17.93
CA LYS A 151 6.68 -10.77 -17.84
C LYS A 151 6.06 -10.38 -19.17
N LYS A 152 6.80 -10.48 -20.27
CA LYS A 152 6.29 -10.18 -21.61
C LYS A 152 5.42 -11.32 -22.13
N ASP A 153 5.89 -12.55 -21.99
CA ASP A 153 5.22 -13.73 -22.56
C ASP A 153 3.87 -14.03 -21.88
N TYR A 154 3.81 -13.85 -20.56
CA TYR A 154 2.60 -14.04 -19.75
C TYR A 154 1.84 -12.75 -19.48
N GLY A 155 2.23 -11.63 -20.10
CA GLY A 155 1.45 -10.39 -20.03
C GLY A 155 1.40 -9.72 -18.65
N VAL A 156 2.44 -9.85 -17.82
CA VAL A 156 2.49 -9.22 -16.48
C VAL A 156 2.53 -7.70 -16.61
N VAL A 157 1.44 -7.04 -16.22
CA VAL A 157 1.28 -5.59 -16.22
C VAL A 157 1.90 -4.95 -14.99
N GLY A 158 1.75 -5.58 -13.83
CA GLY A 158 2.21 -5.03 -12.56
C GLY A 158 1.89 -5.92 -11.38
N PHE A 159 2.22 -5.44 -10.19
CA PHE A 159 1.89 -6.14 -8.96
C PHE A 159 1.68 -5.19 -7.78
N VAL A 160 0.95 -5.68 -6.78
CA VAL A 160 0.89 -5.13 -5.43
C VAL A 160 1.52 -6.14 -4.49
N ARG A 161 2.41 -5.72 -3.61
CA ARG A 161 3.10 -6.61 -2.66
C ARG A 161 2.84 -6.18 -1.22
N ALA A 162 2.49 -7.15 -0.38
CA ALA A 162 2.30 -7.02 1.05
C ALA A 162 3.29 -7.94 1.79
N TRP A 163 3.83 -7.45 2.91
CA TRP A 163 4.67 -8.24 3.80
C TRP A 163 3.82 -8.84 4.91
N GLU A 164 4.06 -10.11 5.19
CA GLU A 164 3.48 -10.81 6.32
C GLU A 164 4.55 -11.68 6.98
N VAL A 165 4.37 -11.91 8.27
CA VAL A 165 5.27 -12.71 9.07
C VAL A 165 4.51 -13.40 10.19
N THR A 166 4.84 -14.66 10.43
CA THR A 166 4.41 -15.43 11.60
C THR A 166 5.62 -15.96 12.34
N TYR A 167 5.41 -16.52 13.53
CA TYR A 167 6.44 -17.19 14.33
C TYR A 167 5.90 -18.56 14.76
N GLY A 168 6.69 -19.61 14.58
CA GLY A 168 6.42 -20.94 15.13
C GLY A 168 7.56 -21.39 16.03
N GLU A 169 7.26 -22.09 17.13
CA GLU A 169 8.28 -22.50 18.11
C GLU A 169 9.38 -23.38 17.50
N ALA A 170 9.03 -24.26 16.56
CA ALA A 170 9.99 -25.18 15.96
C ALA A 170 11.00 -24.48 15.02
N ASN A 171 10.52 -23.56 14.19
CA ASN A 171 11.29 -23.03 13.06
C ASN A 171 11.54 -21.51 13.14
N GLY A 172 11.07 -20.85 14.20
CA GLY A 172 11.20 -19.41 14.39
C GLY A 172 10.34 -18.58 13.45
N TRP A 173 10.88 -17.45 13.00
CA TRP A 173 10.20 -16.49 12.14
C TRP A 173 9.99 -17.00 10.71
N HIS A 174 8.75 -16.90 10.22
CA HIS A 174 8.35 -17.26 8.85
C HIS A 174 7.84 -15.99 8.12
N PRO A 175 8.72 -15.20 7.50
CA PRO A 175 8.31 -14.05 6.69
C PRO A 175 8.01 -14.47 5.26
N HIS A 176 6.93 -13.94 4.70
CA HIS A 176 6.54 -14.17 3.32
C HIS A 176 6.11 -12.88 2.60
N TRP A 177 6.23 -12.91 1.28
CA TRP A 177 5.60 -11.92 0.41
C TRP A 177 4.29 -12.47 -0.10
N HIS A 178 3.22 -11.71 0.11
CA HIS A 178 1.99 -11.84 -0.65
C HIS A 178 1.98 -10.83 -1.78
N VAL A 179 1.74 -11.29 -2.99
CA VAL A 179 1.87 -10.49 -4.20
C VAL A 179 0.64 -10.68 -5.08
N LEU A 180 -0.15 -9.64 -5.25
CA LEU A 180 -1.18 -9.59 -6.28
C LEU A 180 -0.52 -9.27 -7.61
N VAL A 181 -0.57 -10.19 -8.56
CA VAL A 181 -0.03 -10.03 -9.91
C VAL A 181 -1.16 -9.70 -10.87
N PHE A 182 -0.96 -8.67 -11.68
CA PHE A 182 -1.90 -8.18 -12.68
C PHE A 182 -1.39 -8.59 -14.06
N PHE A 183 -2.21 -9.33 -14.80
CA PHE A 183 -1.94 -9.79 -16.16
C PHE A 183 -2.84 -9.04 -17.15
N ASP A 184 -2.36 -8.82 -18.37
CA ASP A 184 -3.11 -8.17 -19.44
C ASP A 184 -4.29 -9.02 -19.93
N LYS A 185 -4.24 -10.33 -19.71
CA LYS A 185 -5.33 -11.27 -19.92
C LYS A 185 -5.28 -12.37 -18.86
N PRO A 186 -6.40 -13.04 -18.57
CA PRO A 186 -6.41 -14.24 -17.74
C PRO A 186 -5.45 -15.29 -18.28
N LEU A 187 -4.69 -15.92 -17.38
CA LEU A 187 -3.83 -17.06 -17.71
C LEU A 187 -4.64 -18.36 -17.60
N THR A 188 -4.34 -19.33 -18.45
CA THR A 188 -4.83 -20.70 -18.24
C THR A 188 -4.08 -21.36 -17.07
N PRO A 189 -4.62 -22.43 -16.47
CA PRO A 189 -3.92 -23.18 -15.43
C PRO A 189 -2.50 -23.59 -15.85
N GLU A 190 -2.33 -24.10 -17.07
CA GLU A 190 -1.04 -24.55 -17.60
C GLU A 190 -0.06 -23.38 -17.77
N GLN A 191 -0.55 -22.19 -18.13
CA GLN A 191 0.25 -20.97 -18.17
C GLN A 191 0.61 -20.49 -16.76
N GLY A 192 -0.29 -20.67 -15.80
CA GLY A 192 -0.03 -20.42 -14.38
C GLY A 192 1.11 -21.28 -13.86
N ASP A 193 1.02 -22.59 -14.05
CA ASP A 193 2.04 -23.56 -13.64
C ASP A 193 3.40 -23.25 -14.29
N ALA A 194 3.42 -23.00 -15.60
CA ALA A 194 4.65 -22.68 -16.32
C ALA A 194 5.26 -21.34 -15.87
N LEU A 195 4.45 -20.37 -15.45
CA LEU A 195 4.93 -19.11 -14.88
C LEU A 195 5.43 -19.31 -13.44
N GLU A 196 4.72 -20.10 -12.63
CA GLU A 196 5.13 -20.46 -11.27
C GLU A 196 6.53 -21.09 -11.26
N GLU A 197 6.79 -22.01 -12.18
CA GLU A 197 8.09 -22.63 -12.40
C GLU A 197 9.20 -21.60 -12.66
N VAL A 198 8.95 -20.65 -13.57
CA VAL A 198 9.92 -19.58 -13.85
C VAL A 198 10.15 -18.69 -12.62
N ILE A 199 9.09 -18.41 -11.84
CA ILE A 199 9.20 -17.64 -10.60
C ILE A 199 9.99 -18.43 -9.55
N TYR A 200 9.74 -19.74 -9.42
CA TYR A 200 10.45 -20.61 -8.49
C TYR A 200 11.96 -20.61 -8.76
N GLU A 201 12.36 -20.80 -10.02
CA GLU A 201 13.78 -20.81 -10.40
C GLU A 201 14.43 -19.44 -10.18
N ALA A 202 13.75 -18.35 -10.57
CA ALA A 202 14.24 -17.00 -10.35
C ALA A 202 14.37 -16.65 -8.86
N TRP A 203 13.40 -17.06 -8.04
CA TRP A 203 13.39 -16.83 -6.60
C TRP A 203 14.44 -17.67 -5.88
N SER A 204 14.55 -18.96 -6.23
CA SER A 204 15.56 -19.89 -5.69
C SER A 204 16.97 -19.43 -5.98
N THR A 205 17.24 -19.04 -7.24
CA THR A 205 18.54 -18.47 -7.63
C THR A 205 18.84 -17.22 -6.81
N ALA A 206 17.87 -16.29 -6.70
CA ALA A 206 18.05 -15.06 -5.95
C ALA A 206 18.26 -15.28 -4.45
N LEU A 207 17.65 -16.32 -3.86
CA LEU A 207 17.85 -16.69 -2.46
C LEU A 207 19.27 -17.22 -2.21
N GLN A 208 19.78 -18.13 -3.05
CA GLN A 208 21.16 -18.59 -2.97
C GLN A 208 22.15 -17.42 -3.06
N ASP A 209 21.88 -16.52 -4.00
CA ASP A 209 22.64 -15.30 -4.29
C ASP A 209 22.73 -14.29 -3.13
N VAL A 210 21.86 -14.38 -2.13
CA VAL A 210 21.86 -13.53 -0.93
C VAL A 210 22.19 -14.32 0.34
N GLY A 211 22.64 -15.57 0.18
CA GLY A 211 22.99 -16.46 1.28
C GLY A 211 21.79 -16.98 2.08
N ALA A 212 20.59 -16.97 1.49
CA ALA A 212 19.38 -17.53 2.09
C ALA A 212 19.21 -19.01 1.70
N TYR A 213 18.42 -19.74 2.47
CA TYR A 213 18.12 -21.13 2.17
C TYR A 213 17.03 -21.23 1.11
N LEU A 214 17.17 -22.25 0.26
CA LEU A 214 16.21 -22.55 -0.79
C LEU A 214 14.82 -22.82 -0.22
N PRO A 215 13.78 -22.35 -0.90
CA PRO A 215 12.42 -22.63 -0.50
C PRO A 215 12.09 -24.11 -0.78
N ASP A 216 11.07 -24.62 -0.09
CA ASP A 216 10.52 -25.94 -0.44
C ASP A 216 9.81 -25.86 -1.81
N ARG A 217 9.87 -26.93 -2.60
CA ARG A 217 9.26 -26.89 -3.94
C ARG A 217 7.73 -26.88 -3.88
N GLU A 218 7.14 -27.60 -2.94
CA GLU A 218 5.69 -27.74 -2.84
C GLU A 218 5.04 -26.52 -2.17
N HIS A 219 5.73 -25.88 -1.22
CA HIS A 219 5.15 -24.83 -0.38
C HIS A 219 5.84 -23.46 -0.47
N GLY A 220 6.94 -23.38 -1.20
CA GLY A 220 7.84 -22.22 -1.16
C GLY A 220 7.48 -21.07 -2.07
N VAL A 221 6.91 -21.40 -3.23
CA VAL A 221 6.43 -20.48 -4.26
C VAL A 221 5.11 -21.03 -4.74
N ARG A 222 4.07 -20.21 -4.71
CA ARG A 222 2.73 -20.62 -5.15
C ARG A 222 2.01 -19.47 -5.83
N LEU A 223 1.47 -19.69 -7.02
CA LEU A 223 0.70 -18.75 -7.82
C LEU A 223 -0.73 -19.26 -8.00
N ASP A 224 -1.64 -18.75 -7.18
CA ASP A 224 -3.07 -19.04 -7.32
C ASP A 224 -3.71 -18.05 -8.29
N LEU A 225 -4.09 -18.52 -9.49
CA LEU A 225 -4.80 -17.70 -10.49
C LEU A 225 -6.26 -17.47 -10.08
N SER A 226 -6.83 -16.34 -10.50
CA SER A 226 -8.28 -16.20 -10.39
C SER A 226 -9.00 -17.09 -11.38
N GLY A 227 -9.92 -17.89 -10.84
CA GLY A 227 -10.70 -18.84 -11.63
C GLY A 227 -11.86 -18.14 -12.36
N HIS A 228 -11.95 -18.34 -13.68
CA HIS A 228 -13.20 -18.24 -14.42
C HIS A 228 -13.95 -19.58 -14.33
N GLY A 229 -14.41 -19.97 -13.14
CA GLY A 229 -15.22 -21.19 -12.96
C GLY A 229 -16.70 -20.98 -13.32
N GLU A 230 -17.38 -22.05 -13.76
CA GLU A 230 -18.76 -22.23 -14.27
C GLU A 230 -19.92 -21.55 -13.49
N GLY A 231 -19.84 -20.24 -13.26
CA GLY A 231 -20.82 -19.45 -12.51
C GLY A 231 -21.31 -18.20 -13.23
N GLY A 232 -21.27 -18.19 -14.56
CA GLY A 232 -21.71 -17.04 -15.36
C GLY A 232 -20.71 -15.87 -15.37
N PRO A 233 -21.04 -14.78 -16.09
CA PRO A 233 -20.15 -13.65 -16.29
C PRO A 233 -20.04 -12.83 -15.00
N ARG A 234 -18.99 -13.12 -14.21
CA ARG A 234 -18.33 -12.30 -13.16
C ARG A 234 -17.54 -13.24 -12.23
N ALA A 235 -16.26 -13.47 -12.53
CA ALA A 235 -15.32 -14.03 -11.55
C ALA A 235 -15.11 -12.95 -10.46
N ARG A 236 -15.47 -13.13 -9.19
CA ARG A 236 -14.96 -14.07 -8.16
C ARG A 236 -13.60 -13.71 -7.54
N TYR A 237 -12.96 -12.56 -7.82
CA TYR A 237 -11.52 -12.33 -7.63
C TYR A 237 -10.86 -12.77 -6.30
N LEU A 238 -10.64 -14.08 -6.23
CA LEU A 238 -10.00 -14.83 -5.16
C LEU A 238 -10.67 -14.66 -3.79
N MET A 239 -11.85 -15.25 -3.66
CA MET A 239 -12.32 -15.78 -2.37
C MET A 239 -11.49 -17.03 -2.04
N LYS A 240 -10.77 -17.06 -0.91
CA LYS A 240 -10.35 -18.35 -0.35
C LYS A 240 -11.60 -19.00 0.24
N TYR A 241 -12.12 -20.05 -0.40
CA TYR A 241 -13.12 -20.91 0.23
C TYR A 241 -12.46 -21.58 1.43
N GLN A 242 -12.80 -21.12 2.64
CA GLN A 242 -12.49 -21.82 3.88
C GLN A 242 -13.81 -22.10 4.59
N ASP A 243 -14.14 -23.38 4.72
CA ASP A 243 -15.14 -23.93 5.65
C ASP A 243 -16.52 -23.26 5.64
N GLY A 244 -17.05 -22.93 4.46
CA GLY A 244 -18.46 -22.56 4.27
C GLY A 244 -18.93 -21.29 5.00
N LYS A 245 -18.02 -20.44 5.49
CA LYS A 245 -18.34 -19.14 6.11
C LYS A 245 -17.87 -17.98 5.23
N ALA A 246 -18.53 -16.84 5.35
CA ALA A 246 -18.44 -15.70 4.42
C ALA A 246 -16.99 -15.35 3.97
N ALA A 247 -16.71 -15.59 2.70
CA ALA A 247 -16.03 -14.70 1.76
C ALA A 247 -14.75 -13.94 2.22
N TRP A 248 -13.67 -14.65 2.55
CA TRP A 248 -12.35 -14.02 2.74
C TRP A 248 -11.71 -13.69 1.38
N THR A 249 -11.65 -12.40 1.02
CA THR A 249 -11.10 -11.94 -0.28
C THR A 249 -9.57 -11.88 -0.26
N THR A 250 -8.91 -11.98 -1.43
CA THR A 250 -7.45 -11.78 -1.53
C THR A 250 -7.01 -10.40 -1.07
N ALA A 251 -7.85 -9.38 -1.26
CA ALA A 251 -7.58 -8.06 -0.70
C ALA A 251 -7.47 -8.12 0.84
N ALA A 252 -8.39 -8.84 1.50
CA ALA A 252 -8.32 -9.09 2.94
C ALA A 252 -7.11 -9.95 3.30
N GLU A 253 -6.77 -10.97 2.52
CA GLU A 253 -5.58 -11.79 2.74
C GLU A 253 -4.26 -11.00 2.74
N MET A 254 -4.15 -10.02 1.85
CA MET A 254 -2.96 -9.17 1.73
C MET A 254 -2.87 -8.08 2.80
N THR A 255 -4.00 -7.61 3.32
CA THR A 255 -4.05 -6.41 4.15
C THR A 255 -4.42 -6.71 5.60
N ARG A 256 -5.29 -7.69 5.86
CA ARG A 256 -5.93 -7.97 7.15
C ARG A 256 -5.19 -8.99 8.02
N THR A 257 -3.85 -8.90 8.04
CA THR A 257 -3.00 -9.71 8.95
C THR A 257 -3.38 -9.56 10.41
N ASP A 258 -3.93 -8.40 10.81
CA ASP A 258 -4.39 -8.09 12.16
C ASP A 258 -5.56 -8.95 12.64
N THR A 259 -6.34 -9.51 11.71
CA THR A 259 -7.47 -10.41 12.01
C THR A 259 -7.16 -11.88 11.76
N LYS A 260 -5.98 -12.19 11.21
CA LYS A 260 -5.57 -13.59 11.05
C LYS A 260 -5.20 -14.17 12.41
N ALA A 261 -5.69 -15.37 12.67
CA ALA A 261 -5.19 -16.22 13.73
C ALA A 261 -4.13 -17.15 13.15
N GLY A 262 -3.05 -17.36 13.89
CA GLY A 262 -2.08 -18.39 13.52
C GLY A 262 -2.72 -19.78 13.53
N ARG A 263 -2.19 -20.68 12.70
CA ARG A 263 -2.60 -22.10 12.60
C ARG A 263 -1.42 -23.00 12.91
N ASP A 264 -1.70 -24.24 13.28
CA ASP A 264 -0.68 -25.29 13.45
C ASP A 264 0.47 -24.90 14.38
N GLY A 265 0.14 -24.20 15.48
CA GLY A 265 1.12 -23.73 16.47
C GLY A 265 1.91 -22.48 16.06
N HIS A 266 1.62 -21.88 14.90
CA HIS A 266 2.13 -20.57 14.52
C HIS A 266 1.35 -19.45 15.21
N ARG A 267 2.01 -18.32 15.43
CA ARG A 267 1.45 -17.10 16.01
C ARG A 267 1.78 -15.89 15.15
N THR A 268 0.82 -15.00 14.99
CA THR A 268 1.05 -13.66 14.47
C THR A 268 1.76 -12.79 15.52
N PRO A 269 2.44 -11.70 15.11
CA PRO A 269 3.09 -10.79 16.05
C PRO A 269 2.15 -10.23 17.14
N PHE A 270 0.88 -9.98 16.81
CA PHE A 270 -0.08 -9.49 17.81
C PHE A 270 -0.59 -10.59 18.75
N GLU A 271 -0.62 -11.85 18.32
CA GLU A 271 -0.87 -12.98 19.23
C GLU A 271 0.29 -13.20 20.20
N ILE A 272 1.54 -13.04 19.73
CA ILE A 272 2.72 -13.02 20.60
C ILE A 272 2.56 -11.89 21.63
N ALA A 273 2.29 -10.65 21.21
CA ALA A 273 2.11 -9.52 22.11
C ALA A 273 0.97 -9.71 23.14
N ARG A 274 -0.09 -10.46 22.77
CA ARG A 274 -1.24 -10.71 23.63
C ARG A 274 -0.87 -11.46 24.90
N VAL A 275 0.20 -12.27 24.89
CA VAL A 275 0.71 -12.98 26.09
C VAL A 275 1.03 -12.00 27.23
N LEU A 276 1.53 -10.79 26.92
CA LEU A 276 1.81 -9.77 27.94
C LEU A 276 0.56 -9.20 28.62
N LEU A 277 -0.63 -9.44 28.05
CA LEU A 277 -1.91 -8.99 28.59
C LEU A 277 -2.57 -10.06 29.48
N THR A 278 -2.09 -11.29 29.46
CA THR A 278 -2.57 -12.37 30.34
C THR A 278 -1.93 -12.23 31.71
N GLU A 279 -2.71 -12.25 32.79
CA GLU A 279 -2.21 -12.06 34.16
C GLU A 279 -1.38 -13.27 34.63
N ASP A 280 -1.84 -14.48 34.33
CA ASP A 280 -1.21 -15.74 34.76
C ASP A 280 -0.13 -16.29 33.81
N ALA A 281 0.36 -15.48 32.87
CA ALA A 281 1.45 -15.91 31.98
C ALA A 281 2.74 -16.11 32.78
N ALA A 282 3.41 -17.26 32.57
CA ALA A 282 4.68 -17.60 33.20
C ALA A 282 5.78 -16.58 32.87
N ASP A 283 6.73 -16.38 33.78
CA ASP A 283 7.80 -15.38 33.62
C ASP A 283 8.66 -15.65 32.38
N ASP A 284 8.92 -16.91 32.08
CA ASP A 284 9.68 -17.32 30.88
C ASP A 284 8.92 -16.98 29.59
N ASP A 285 7.60 -17.20 29.56
CA ASP A 285 6.74 -16.83 28.42
C ASP A 285 6.73 -15.32 28.20
N ARG A 286 6.65 -14.55 29.31
CA ARG A 286 6.73 -13.09 29.26
C ARG A 286 8.09 -12.63 28.72
N ALA A 287 9.18 -13.23 29.19
CA ALA A 287 10.53 -12.89 28.76
C ALA A 287 10.74 -13.22 27.27
N GLN A 288 10.28 -14.39 26.81
CA GLN A 288 10.31 -14.77 25.39
C GLN A 288 9.48 -13.78 24.55
N THR A 289 8.28 -13.46 25.00
CA THR A 289 7.37 -12.52 24.32
C THR A 289 8.01 -11.14 24.15
N VAL A 290 8.66 -10.61 25.19
CA VAL A 290 9.36 -9.31 25.11
C VAL A 290 10.47 -9.36 24.06
N ARG A 291 11.28 -10.42 24.04
CA ARG A 291 12.37 -10.60 23.05
C ARG A 291 11.83 -10.63 21.62
N LEU A 292 10.84 -11.50 21.36
CA LEU A 292 10.23 -11.64 20.03
C LEU A 292 9.55 -10.34 19.57
N TRP A 293 8.86 -9.64 20.48
CA TRP A 293 8.23 -8.38 20.14
C TRP A 293 9.24 -7.29 19.79
N GLN A 294 10.36 -7.19 20.52
CA GLN A 294 11.43 -6.21 20.22
C GLN A 294 12.09 -6.49 18.88
N GLU A 295 12.31 -7.76 18.56
CA GLU A 295 12.85 -8.18 17.27
C GLU A 295 11.89 -7.83 16.13
N TYR A 296 10.59 -8.14 16.29
CA TYR A 296 9.54 -7.74 15.35
C TYR A 296 9.46 -6.23 15.16
N GLU A 297 9.42 -5.46 16.25
CA GLU A 297 9.35 -4.00 16.20
C GLU A 297 10.51 -3.41 15.39
N THR A 298 11.71 -3.96 15.56
CA THR A 298 12.91 -3.54 14.85
C THR A 298 12.83 -3.87 13.36
N ALA A 299 12.49 -5.11 13.01
CA ALA A 299 12.46 -5.56 11.62
C ALA A 299 11.28 -4.98 10.81
N ALA A 300 10.13 -4.79 11.45
CA ALA A 300 8.93 -4.20 10.84
C ALA A 300 9.05 -2.68 10.62
N ARG A 301 10.07 -2.04 11.19
CA ARG A 301 10.27 -0.59 11.06
C ARG A 301 10.43 -0.19 9.58
N GLY A 302 9.61 0.75 9.13
CA GLY A 302 9.64 1.26 7.76
C GLY A 302 9.02 0.32 6.72
N MET A 303 8.48 -0.83 7.13
CA MET A 303 7.70 -1.69 6.23
C MET A 303 6.39 -1.02 5.86
N ARG A 304 6.09 -0.99 4.55
CA ARG A 304 4.85 -0.43 4.02
C ARG A 304 3.70 -1.43 4.21
N ALA A 305 2.47 -0.94 4.22
CA ALA A 305 1.28 -1.79 4.15
C ALA A 305 1.23 -2.51 2.80
N LEU A 306 1.26 -1.72 1.72
CA LEU A 306 1.27 -2.19 0.34
C LEU A 306 2.39 -1.49 -0.44
N TYR A 307 3.03 -2.23 -1.33
CA TYR A 307 3.95 -1.71 -2.34
C TYR A 307 3.35 -1.93 -3.73
N TRP A 308 3.15 -0.86 -4.49
CA TRP A 308 2.66 -0.92 -5.87
C TRP A 308 3.83 -0.86 -6.86
N SER A 309 3.83 -1.73 -7.87
CA SER A 309 4.83 -1.68 -8.93
C SER A 309 4.74 -0.39 -9.75
N ASN A 310 5.85 0.00 -10.37
CA ASN A 310 5.94 1.24 -11.14
C ASN A 310 4.92 1.24 -12.29
N GLY A 311 4.11 2.30 -12.37
CA GLY A 311 3.13 2.49 -13.44
C GLY A 311 1.77 1.79 -13.23
N LEU A 312 1.66 0.82 -12.31
CA LEU A 312 0.40 0.10 -12.07
C LEU A 312 -0.71 1.05 -11.58
N ARG A 313 -0.44 1.86 -10.55
CA ARG A 313 -1.43 2.84 -10.05
C ARG A 313 -1.92 3.80 -11.14
N LYS A 314 -1.05 4.20 -12.07
CA LYS A 314 -1.44 5.08 -13.19
C LYS A 314 -2.43 4.39 -14.13
N ARG A 315 -2.25 3.09 -14.38
CA ARG A 315 -3.18 2.30 -15.20
C ARG A 315 -4.52 2.13 -14.49
N LEU A 316 -4.49 1.75 -13.22
CA LEU A 316 -5.68 1.56 -12.40
C LEU A 316 -6.48 2.85 -12.16
N ALA A 317 -5.81 3.99 -12.01
CA ALA A 317 -6.48 5.28 -11.88
C ALA A 317 -7.32 5.69 -13.12
N ALA A 318 -7.12 5.03 -14.26
CA ALA A 318 -7.98 5.22 -15.44
C ALA A 318 -9.28 4.39 -15.38
N LEU A 319 -9.36 3.44 -14.44
CA LEU A 319 -10.44 2.46 -14.29
C LEU A 319 -11.27 2.74 -13.04
N VAL A 320 -10.61 3.11 -11.94
CA VAL A 320 -11.22 3.27 -10.62
C VAL A 320 -10.55 4.40 -9.86
N GLU A 321 -11.31 5.09 -9.01
CA GLU A 321 -10.75 6.07 -8.08
C GLU A 321 -9.90 5.34 -7.04
N LEU A 322 -8.62 5.73 -6.95
CA LEU A 322 -7.68 5.15 -5.99
C LEU A 322 -7.50 6.11 -4.82
N ASP A 323 -7.41 5.54 -3.61
CA ASP A 323 -7.16 6.31 -2.40
C ASP A 323 -5.77 6.97 -2.46
N THR A 324 -5.74 8.30 -2.57
CA THR A 324 -4.49 9.09 -2.62
C THR A 324 -3.92 9.42 -1.26
N ARG A 325 -4.64 9.11 -0.17
CA ARG A 325 -4.17 9.37 1.20
C ARG A 325 -2.97 8.49 1.51
N THR A 326 -2.03 9.04 2.27
CA THR A 326 -0.93 8.32 2.91
C THR A 326 -1.43 7.52 4.10
N ASP A 327 -0.68 6.51 4.53
CA ASP A 327 -1.01 5.72 5.72
C ASP A 327 -1.11 6.60 6.99
N GLY A 328 -0.34 7.69 7.05
CA GLY A 328 -0.44 8.69 8.13
C GLY A 328 -1.74 9.49 8.10
N GLU A 329 -2.15 9.94 6.90
CA GLU A 329 -3.43 10.65 6.71
C GLU A 329 -4.62 9.73 7.03
N ILE A 330 -4.61 8.47 6.57
CA ILE A 330 -5.63 7.46 6.90
C ILE A 330 -5.69 7.21 8.42
N ALA A 331 -4.53 7.11 9.08
CA ALA A 331 -4.51 6.88 10.52
C ALA A 331 -5.10 8.06 11.31
N ALA A 332 -4.77 9.30 10.89
CA ALA A 332 -5.21 10.53 11.51
C ALA A 332 -6.68 10.87 11.24
N GLU A 333 -7.27 10.29 10.20
CA GLU A 333 -8.66 10.51 9.85
C GLU A 333 -9.61 10.04 10.97
N GLU A 334 -10.50 10.95 11.35
CA GLU A 334 -11.58 10.71 12.30
C GLU A 334 -12.86 10.43 11.54
N ARG A 335 -13.65 9.50 12.05
CA ARG A 335 -14.99 9.24 11.51
C ARG A 335 -15.91 10.40 11.87
N GLN A 336 -17.04 10.48 11.18
CA GLN A 336 -18.14 11.32 11.64
C GLN A 336 -18.85 10.63 12.81
N GLY A 337 -19.32 11.42 13.76
CA GLY A 337 -20.06 10.93 14.92
C GLY A 337 -20.41 12.06 15.88
N GLU A 338 -21.45 11.83 16.66
CA GLU A 338 -21.92 12.76 17.69
C GLU A 338 -20.88 12.83 18.81
N ALA A 339 -20.47 14.04 19.18
CA ALA A 339 -19.57 14.27 20.30
C ALA A 339 -20.33 14.22 21.62
N LEU A 340 -19.83 13.44 22.58
CA LEU A 340 -20.49 13.27 23.88
C LEU A 340 -19.90 14.16 24.97
N ALA A 341 -18.61 14.52 24.86
CA ALA A 341 -17.87 15.32 25.83
C ALA A 341 -16.52 15.75 25.27
N VAL A 342 -15.86 16.72 25.90
CA VAL A 342 -14.43 17.02 25.67
C VAL A 342 -13.66 16.84 26.98
N ILE A 343 -12.86 15.78 27.07
CA ILE A 343 -12.00 15.51 28.23
C ILE A 343 -10.70 16.29 28.04
N LEU A 344 -10.39 17.23 28.93
CA LEU A 344 -9.19 18.03 28.80
C LEU A 344 -7.92 17.18 28.88
N ALA A 345 -6.85 17.65 28.23
CA ALA A 345 -5.62 16.87 28.06
C ALA A 345 -5.02 16.39 29.38
N ASP A 346 -4.93 17.25 30.40
CA ASP A 346 -4.35 16.91 31.70
C ASP A 346 -5.17 15.83 32.44
N PRO A 347 -6.49 16.01 32.66
CA PRO A 347 -7.37 14.96 33.18
C PRO A 347 -7.30 13.64 32.40
N TRP A 348 -7.33 13.70 31.06
CA TRP A 348 -7.18 12.53 30.20
C TRP A 348 -5.89 11.78 30.51
N HIS A 349 -4.77 12.48 30.57
CA HIS A 349 -3.46 11.89 30.79
C HIS A 349 -3.30 11.29 32.20
N GLN A 350 -3.74 12.01 33.22
CA GLN A 350 -3.55 11.63 34.62
C GLN A 350 -4.53 10.54 35.07
N HIS A 351 -5.79 10.62 34.62
CA HIS A 351 -6.87 9.76 35.11
C HIS A 351 -7.25 8.64 34.15
N ILE A 352 -7.03 8.77 32.84
CA ILE A 352 -7.57 7.82 31.85
C ILE A 352 -6.45 7.08 31.10
N ALA A 353 -5.61 7.79 30.35
CA ALA A 353 -4.62 7.19 29.45
C ALA A 353 -3.58 6.28 30.14
N ARG A 354 -3.24 6.60 31.40
CA ARG A 354 -2.27 5.83 32.20
C ARG A 354 -2.89 4.67 32.99
N ARG A 355 -4.22 4.59 33.05
CA ARG A 355 -4.94 3.56 33.80
C ARG A 355 -5.42 2.49 32.83
N LYS A 356 -4.92 1.26 32.99
CA LYS A 356 -5.32 0.12 32.15
C LYS A 356 -6.85 -0.01 32.13
N GLY A 357 -7.41 -0.21 30.93
CA GLY A 357 -8.85 -0.46 30.74
C GLY A 357 -9.76 0.77 30.72
N ARG A 358 -9.39 1.93 31.29
CA ARG A 358 -10.31 3.09 31.36
C ARG A 358 -10.72 3.64 30.01
N SER A 359 -9.82 3.70 29.03
CA SER A 359 -10.19 4.10 27.65
C SER A 359 -11.25 3.18 27.04
N LEU A 360 -11.19 1.88 27.31
CA LEU A 360 -12.19 0.91 26.83
C LEU A 360 -13.51 1.04 27.60
N GLN A 361 -13.45 1.24 28.91
CA GLN A 361 -14.64 1.49 29.73
C GLN A 361 -15.39 2.74 29.26
N LEU A 362 -14.65 3.81 28.92
CA LEU A 362 -15.20 5.04 28.37
C LEU A 362 -15.94 4.80 27.04
N LEU A 363 -15.34 4.04 26.12
CA LEU A 363 -16.00 3.65 24.87
C LEU A 363 -17.26 2.83 25.12
N LYS A 364 -17.21 1.82 25.99
CA LYS A 364 -18.38 1.00 26.34
C LYS A 364 -19.49 1.81 27.00
N ALA A 365 -19.16 2.82 27.80
CA ALA A 365 -20.16 3.71 28.40
C ALA A 365 -20.83 4.58 27.33
N ALA A 366 -20.06 5.12 26.38
CA ALA A 366 -20.57 5.87 25.24
C ALA A 366 -21.53 5.01 24.39
N GLU A 367 -21.19 3.76 24.09
CA GLU A 367 -22.05 2.85 23.29
C GLU A 367 -23.34 2.48 24.01
N LYS A 368 -23.29 2.30 25.34
CA LYS A 368 -24.45 1.81 26.11
C LYS A 368 -25.46 2.89 26.49
N GLY A 369 -25.04 4.14 26.61
CA GLY A 369 -25.92 5.19 27.10
C GLY A 369 -25.39 6.59 26.90
N GLY A 370 -24.60 6.81 25.84
CA GLY A 370 -24.21 8.13 25.37
C GLY A 370 -23.56 8.99 26.45
N GLN A 371 -23.91 10.27 26.44
CA GLN A 371 -23.32 11.29 27.31
C GLN A 371 -23.56 11.01 28.80
N ASP A 372 -24.76 10.57 29.19
CA ASP A 372 -25.10 10.36 30.60
C ASP A 372 -24.23 9.29 31.25
N LYS A 373 -24.04 8.15 30.56
CA LYS A 373 -23.16 7.08 31.04
C LYS A 373 -21.69 7.49 31.02
N VAL A 374 -21.26 8.28 30.03
CA VAL A 374 -19.92 8.86 30.00
C VAL A 374 -19.70 9.76 31.22
N ARG A 375 -20.64 10.67 31.50
CA ARG A 375 -20.58 11.59 32.65
C ARG A 375 -20.49 10.85 33.97
N ALA A 376 -21.43 9.93 34.23
CA ALA A 376 -21.43 9.15 35.46
C ALA A 376 -20.12 8.36 35.65
N LEU A 377 -19.57 7.82 34.56
CA LEU A 377 -18.31 7.08 34.61
C LEU A 377 -17.11 7.98 34.94
N VAL A 378 -16.97 9.15 34.28
CA VAL A 378 -15.83 10.04 34.56
C VAL A 378 -15.91 10.65 35.96
N GLU A 379 -17.11 10.97 36.45
CA GLU A 379 -17.34 11.43 37.82
C GLU A 379 -16.98 10.32 38.84
N SER A 380 -17.27 9.05 38.54
CA SER A 380 -16.82 7.92 39.38
C SER A 380 -15.29 7.77 39.47
N TRP A 381 -14.55 8.40 38.55
CA TRP A 381 -13.08 8.45 38.58
C TRP A 381 -12.52 9.71 39.25
N GLY A 382 -13.39 10.55 39.81
CA GLY A 382 -13.05 11.79 40.49
C GLY A 382 -12.86 12.99 39.56
N LEU A 383 -13.28 12.91 38.29
CA LEU A 383 -13.25 14.04 37.36
C LEU A 383 -14.50 14.91 37.52
N VAL A 384 -14.34 16.23 37.41
CA VAL A 384 -15.44 17.19 37.57
C VAL A 384 -15.96 17.64 36.20
N TRP A 385 -17.25 17.39 35.95
CA TRP A 385 -17.93 17.89 34.75
C TRP A 385 -18.00 19.44 34.76
N GLY A 386 -17.78 20.06 33.61
CA GLY A 386 -17.65 21.52 33.45
C GLY A 386 -16.26 22.09 33.78
N ARG A 387 -15.36 21.30 34.38
CA ARG A 387 -13.96 21.71 34.66
C ARG A 387 -12.96 20.80 33.97
N ASP A 388 -12.98 19.51 34.30
CA ASP A 388 -12.03 18.50 33.80
C ASP A 388 -12.55 17.85 32.51
N VAL A 389 -13.87 17.78 32.39
CA VAL A 389 -14.60 17.29 31.23
C VAL A 389 -15.65 18.32 30.86
N LEU A 390 -15.57 18.88 29.66
CA LEU A 390 -16.51 19.88 29.17
C LEU A 390 -17.65 19.19 28.41
N PRO A 391 -18.86 19.79 28.38
CA PRO A 391 -19.89 19.36 27.44
C PRO A 391 -19.35 19.42 26.00
N PRO A 392 -19.89 18.61 25.09
CA PRO A 392 -19.50 18.66 23.70
C PRO A 392 -19.77 20.08 23.18
N PRO A 393 -18.91 20.62 22.30
CA PRO A 393 -19.18 21.91 21.71
C PRO A 393 -20.54 21.87 21.02
N PRO A 394 -21.35 22.95 21.11
CA PRO A 394 -22.58 23.02 20.36
C PRO A 394 -22.29 22.76 18.88
N VAL A 395 -23.14 21.97 18.23
CA VAL A 395 -23.02 21.70 16.80
C VAL A 395 -23.42 22.98 16.07
N ASP A 396 -22.44 23.84 15.81
CA ASP A 396 -22.61 24.98 14.92
C ASP A 396 -22.54 24.46 13.49
N LEU A 397 -23.71 24.19 12.92
CA LEU A 397 -23.84 23.64 11.57
C LEU A 397 -23.25 24.60 10.52
N GLU A 398 -23.37 25.91 10.72
CA GLU A 398 -22.80 26.95 9.85
C GLU A 398 -21.27 26.93 9.90
N ALA A 399 -20.68 26.89 11.12
CA ALA A 399 -19.24 26.79 11.26
C ALA A 399 -18.68 25.44 10.79
N ALA A 400 -19.45 24.35 10.90
CA ALA A 400 -19.07 23.04 10.39
C ALA A 400 -19.06 23.01 8.85
N GLU A 401 -20.04 23.63 8.20
CA GLU A 401 -20.09 23.80 6.74
C GLU A 401 -18.94 24.69 6.24
N GLN A 402 -18.73 25.85 6.86
CA GLN A 402 -17.61 26.75 6.53
C GLN A 402 -16.25 26.05 6.67
N ARG A 403 -16.07 25.24 7.71
CA ARG A 403 -14.81 24.52 7.95
C ARG A 403 -14.62 23.33 7.02
N ALA A 404 -15.71 22.68 6.58
CA ALA A 404 -15.67 21.68 5.52
C ALA A 404 -15.26 22.33 4.18
N GLU A 405 -15.80 23.51 3.87
CA GLU A 405 -15.44 24.29 2.70
C GLU A 405 -13.96 24.76 2.75
N GLU A 406 -13.50 25.24 3.91
CA GLU A 406 -12.10 25.63 4.14
C GLU A 406 -11.12 24.44 4.03
N LEU A 407 -11.53 23.24 4.47
CA LEU A 407 -10.76 22.01 4.34
C LEU A 407 -10.69 21.52 2.89
N LEU A 408 -11.78 21.67 2.13
CA LEU A 408 -11.81 21.39 0.69
C LEU A 408 -10.89 22.35 -0.06
N ASP A 409 -10.91 23.63 0.30
CA ASP A 409 -10.07 24.66 -0.31
C ASP A 409 -8.58 24.44 0.04
N ARG A 410 -8.26 24.11 1.31
CA ARG A 410 -6.90 23.69 1.69
C ARG A 410 -6.42 22.44 0.97
N ARG A 411 -7.28 21.43 0.77
CA ARG A 411 -6.94 20.24 -0.04
C ARG A 411 -6.67 20.62 -1.51
N GLY A 412 -7.41 21.58 -2.05
CA GLY A 412 -7.17 22.17 -3.37
C GLY A 412 -5.81 22.86 -3.46
N VAL A 413 -5.48 23.69 -2.46
CA VAL A 413 -4.20 24.41 -2.39
C VAL A 413 -3.03 23.44 -2.20
N GLU A 414 -3.11 22.48 -1.27
CA GLU A 414 -2.07 21.47 -1.03
C GLU A 414 -1.89 20.55 -2.25
N GLY A 415 -2.98 20.21 -2.96
CA GLY A 415 -2.95 19.48 -4.21
C GLY A 415 -2.22 20.27 -5.31
N ALA A 416 -2.55 21.55 -5.48
CA ALA A 416 -1.89 22.44 -6.43
C ALA A 416 -0.39 22.64 -6.09
N ASP A 417 -0.04 22.70 -4.81
CA ASP A 417 1.34 22.90 -4.35
C ASP A 417 2.18 21.63 -4.50
N ARG A 418 1.59 20.44 -4.27
CA ARG A 418 2.17 19.13 -4.63
C ARG A 418 2.39 19.03 -6.14
N GLN A 419 1.43 19.48 -6.96
CA GLN A 419 1.54 19.47 -8.42
C GLN A 419 2.62 20.45 -8.92
N ARG A 420 2.73 21.66 -8.35
CA ARG A 420 3.82 22.62 -8.62
C ARG A 420 5.19 22.07 -8.21
N LYS A 421 5.31 21.41 -7.05
CA LYS A 421 6.55 20.74 -6.63
C LYS A 421 6.91 19.60 -7.58
N ALA A 422 5.96 18.75 -7.95
CA ALA A 422 6.17 17.67 -8.92
C ALA A 422 6.62 18.23 -10.28
N HIS A 423 6.00 19.32 -10.75
CA HIS A 423 6.37 19.98 -12.00
C HIS A 423 7.77 20.62 -11.94
N ARG A 424 8.16 21.20 -10.79
CA ARG A 424 9.49 21.77 -10.54
C ARG A 424 10.56 20.68 -10.46
N VAL A 425 10.26 19.53 -9.85
CA VAL A 425 11.14 18.36 -9.79
C VAL A 425 11.30 17.76 -11.20
N ALA A 426 10.21 17.59 -11.96
CA ALA A 426 10.26 17.13 -13.34
C ALA A 426 11.10 18.07 -14.23
N LYS A 427 10.95 19.39 -14.07
CA LYS A 427 11.72 20.40 -14.81
C LYS A 427 13.21 20.37 -14.41
N LYS A 428 13.54 20.19 -13.12
CA LYS A 428 14.92 20.01 -12.65
C LYS A 428 15.57 18.73 -13.15
N SER A 429 14.81 17.64 -13.32
CA SER A 429 15.30 16.38 -13.86
C SER A 429 15.44 16.40 -15.40
N ALA A 430 14.68 17.25 -16.09
CA ALA A 430 14.74 17.41 -17.54
C ALA A 430 15.95 18.24 -18.01
N VAL A 431 16.43 19.21 -17.21
CA VAL A 431 17.56 20.09 -17.58
C VAL A 431 18.89 19.33 -17.75
N PRO A 432 19.27 18.39 -16.86
CA PRO A 432 20.46 17.55 -17.06
C PRO A 432 20.31 16.55 -18.22
N ALA A 433 19.10 16.02 -18.45
CA ALA A 433 18.82 15.08 -19.53
C ALA A 433 18.91 15.74 -20.91
N ALA A 434 18.39 16.97 -21.06
CA ALA A 434 18.53 17.77 -22.27
C ALA A 434 20.00 18.18 -22.53
N ARG A 435 20.76 18.51 -21.48
CA ARG A 435 22.22 18.76 -21.58
C ARG A 435 23.00 17.52 -22.01
N LYS A 436 22.69 16.33 -21.48
CA LYS A 436 23.31 15.06 -21.89
C LYS A 436 22.94 14.65 -23.32
N ALA A 437 21.70 14.87 -23.75
CA ALA A 437 21.28 14.62 -25.13
C ALA A 437 21.95 15.58 -26.13
N SER A 438 22.10 16.85 -25.78
CA SER A 438 22.82 17.84 -26.62
C SER A 438 24.33 17.56 -26.68
N ALA A 439 24.93 17.09 -25.58
CA ALA A 439 26.33 16.65 -25.56
C ALA A 439 26.56 15.37 -26.39
N ALA A 440 25.62 14.41 -26.37
CA ALA A 440 25.68 13.18 -27.16
C ALA A 440 25.43 13.41 -28.66
N ALA A 441 24.66 14.46 -29.02
CA ALA A 441 24.49 14.87 -30.41
C ALA A 441 25.76 15.55 -30.98
N LYS A 442 26.53 16.26 -30.15
CA LYS A 442 27.80 16.87 -30.55
C LYS A 442 28.95 15.85 -30.73
N THR A 443 28.87 14.68 -30.11
CA THR A 443 29.90 13.61 -30.26
C THR A 443 29.63 12.65 -31.42
N LYS A 444 28.49 12.76 -32.12
CA LYS A 444 28.13 11.94 -33.29
C LYS A 444 28.12 12.69 -34.62
N ALA A 445 28.64 13.92 -34.68
CA ALA A 445 28.90 14.54 -35.97
C ALA A 445 30.06 13.80 -36.67
N PRO A 446 29.89 13.31 -37.91
CA PRO A 446 30.98 12.68 -38.65
C PRO A 446 32.12 13.69 -38.82
N LYS A 447 33.34 13.31 -38.46
CA LYS A 447 34.54 14.08 -38.83
C LYS A 447 34.53 14.23 -40.34
N LYS A 448 34.37 15.46 -40.84
CA LYS A 448 34.63 15.77 -42.25
C LYS A 448 36.06 15.32 -42.55
N ALA A 449 36.21 14.38 -43.47
CA ALA A 449 37.51 14.04 -44.04
C ALA A 449 38.09 15.31 -44.67
N ALA A 450 39.31 15.67 -44.30
CA ALA A 450 40.06 16.70 -45.00
C ALA A 450 40.36 16.18 -46.40
N ALA A 451 39.84 16.86 -47.43
CA ALA A 451 40.27 16.64 -48.80
C ALA A 451 41.68 17.21 -48.94
N HIS A 452 42.65 16.35 -49.28
CA HIS A 452 44.00 16.74 -49.63
C HIS A 452 44.03 17.19 -51.09
N CYS A 453 44.53 18.39 -51.37
CA CYS A 453 44.95 18.77 -52.72
C CYS A 453 46.31 18.11 -53.02
N THR A 454 46.37 17.29 -54.06
CA THR A 454 47.57 16.50 -54.43
C THR A 454 48.64 17.29 -55.19
N GLU A 455 48.46 18.59 -55.44
CA GLU A 455 49.43 19.39 -56.23
C GLU A 455 50.21 20.44 -55.44
N CYS A 456 49.81 20.84 -54.22
CA CYS A 456 50.52 21.92 -53.50
C CYS A 456 50.85 21.68 -52.01
N GLY A 457 50.55 20.51 -51.45
CA GLY A 457 51.11 20.06 -50.15
C GLY A 457 50.79 20.90 -48.90
N GLY A 458 49.92 21.91 -48.96
CA GLY A 458 49.55 22.77 -47.83
C GLY A 458 48.12 22.54 -47.32
N ALA A 459 47.92 22.62 -46.00
CA ALA A 459 46.61 22.48 -45.36
C ALA A 459 45.77 23.77 -45.49
N LEU A 460 44.54 23.67 -46.01
CA LEU A 460 43.59 24.79 -46.12
C LEU A 460 42.93 25.09 -44.76
N ASP A 461 43.09 26.34 -44.29
CA ASP A 461 42.44 26.85 -43.08
C ASP A 461 40.95 27.13 -43.35
N SER A 462 40.07 26.52 -42.54
CA SER A 462 38.62 26.58 -42.71
C SER A 462 38.00 27.64 -41.81
N ARG A 463 38.27 28.91 -42.13
CA ARG A 463 37.50 30.05 -41.62
C ARG A 463 37.19 30.99 -42.77
N LEU A 464 36.10 30.70 -43.50
CA LEU A 464 35.26 31.62 -44.26
C LEU A 464 34.26 30.79 -45.09
N ALA A 465 33.07 30.52 -44.55
CA ALA A 465 31.91 30.12 -45.34
C ALA A 465 30.63 30.37 -44.53
N GLY A 466 30.21 31.64 -44.49
CA GLY A 466 28.87 32.05 -44.12
C GLY A 466 28.13 32.52 -45.37
N ALA A 467 27.03 31.83 -45.67
CA ALA A 467 25.89 32.23 -46.50
C ALA A 467 25.98 32.27 -48.05
N SER A 468 24.95 31.65 -48.63
CA SER A 468 24.29 31.86 -49.93
C SER A 468 24.79 31.13 -51.19
N GLY A 469 23.93 30.23 -51.70
CA GLY A 469 23.23 30.40 -52.98
C GLY A 469 24.02 30.37 -54.29
N ALA A 470 23.69 29.36 -55.11
CA ALA A 470 23.90 29.26 -56.56
C ALA A 470 25.34 29.05 -57.06
N GLY A 471 25.45 28.16 -58.05
CA GLY A 471 26.71 27.59 -58.52
C GLY A 471 27.62 28.58 -59.24
N ARG A 472 28.92 28.26 -59.20
CA ARG A 472 29.95 28.60 -60.19
C ARG A 472 31.12 27.64 -60.02
N HIS A 473 31.55 27.04 -61.14
CA HIS A 473 32.89 26.51 -61.27
C HIS A 473 33.89 27.66 -61.09
N ILE A 474 34.89 27.45 -60.24
CA ILE A 474 36.15 28.22 -60.28
C ILE A 474 37.26 27.18 -60.18
N GLY A 475 38.09 27.14 -61.21
CA GLY A 475 39.29 26.33 -61.30
C GLY A 475 40.46 26.98 -60.56
N CYS A 476 41.38 26.10 -60.15
CA CYS A 476 42.58 26.27 -59.32
C CYS A 476 42.42 27.06 -58.02
#